data_AF-A0AAV4F7E4-F1
#
_entry.id   AF-A0AAV4F7E4-F1
#
_cell.length_a   1.000
_cell.length_b   1.000
_cell.length_c   1.000
_cell.angle_alpha   90.00
_cell.angle_beta   90.00
_cell.angle_gamma   90.00
#
_symmetry.space_group_name_H-M   'P 1'
#
loop_
_entity.id
_entity.type
_entity.pdbx_description
1 polymer ?
#
loop_
_entity_poly.entity_id
_entity_poly.type
_entity_poly.pdbx_seq_one_letter_code
_entity_poly.pdbx_strand_id
1 'polypeptide(L)'
;MTNRNRTGDMTHPCLTPDYKPSAVSNAALVISIHIGQDVDDILWNSILPDEIKLTRVTWGECQALQLGSSWKTPSLMTCFIACLTRYPSDCKSIVYNKDTSTCIPASKAFRPIAKFTSSIPDNDPKDAIIYSRSAPQCQTNLGFALYDVCGTSACLYVSAGRVNYQAAVDECEARNSTLFVADSIQKFSLFWFVSREVINDNTFLGLSDSQTEGRFVWANGNYLNSEQNGYIWETGQPDHGPDENCAQAKHRYWRDAQGLDDVTCASSSRFICEYGP
;
A
#
# COMPACT_ATOMS: atom_id res chain seq x y z
N MET A 1 -60.98 -12.04 23.35
CA MET A 1 -59.69 -12.13 22.64
C MET A 1 -59.44 -10.79 21.97
N THR A 2 -58.42 -10.10 22.48
CA THR A 2 -57.58 -9.01 21.89
C THR A 2 -58.09 -8.32 20.61
N ASN A 3 -58.44 -7.02 20.67
CA ASN A 3 -57.61 -5.82 20.37
C ASN A 3 -57.01 -5.81 18.95
N ARG A 4 -56.93 -4.73 18.17
CA ARG A 4 -57.45 -3.34 18.08
C ARG A 4 -56.61 -2.75 16.93
N ASN A 5 -57.22 -2.06 15.95
CA ASN A 5 -56.74 -0.84 15.24
C ASN A 5 -55.31 -0.82 14.61
N ARG A 6 -54.97 -0.10 13.54
CA ARG A 6 -55.62 0.86 12.64
C ARG A 6 -54.61 1.05 11.48
N THR A 7 -55.14 1.02 10.25
CA THR A 7 -54.87 1.88 9.09
C THR A 7 -53.71 2.90 9.12
N GLY A 8 -52.93 2.97 8.03
CA GLY A 8 -52.13 4.14 7.66
C GLY A 8 -51.10 3.89 6.56
N ASP A 9 -51.55 4.03 5.31
CA ASP A 9 -50.76 4.18 4.07
C ASP A 9 -49.73 5.32 4.16
N MET A 10 -48.53 5.15 3.57
CA MET A 10 -47.67 6.21 3.01
C MET A 10 -46.37 5.63 2.39
N THR A 11 -46.34 5.59 1.05
CA THR A 11 -45.28 6.06 0.15
C THR A 11 -43.80 5.71 0.40
N HIS A 12 -43.18 5.04 -0.59
CA HIS A 12 -41.73 5.03 -0.85
C HIS A 12 -41.11 6.44 -0.87
N PRO A 13 -39.89 6.58 -0.32
CA PRO A 13 -38.78 6.93 -1.19
C PRO A 13 -37.48 6.16 -0.87
N CYS A 14 -36.85 5.62 -1.91
CA CYS A 14 -35.43 5.29 -1.90
C CYS A 14 -34.63 6.60 -1.91
N LEU A 15 -33.96 6.91 -0.80
CA LEU A 15 -32.86 7.87 -0.76
C LEU A 15 -31.79 7.29 0.16
N THR A 16 -30.75 6.70 -0.43
CA THR A 16 -29.48 6.46 0.26
C THR A 16 -28.79 7.80 0.46
N PRO A 17 -28.32 8.16 1.67
CA PRO A 17 -27.33 9.21 1.79
C PRO A 17 -26.03 8.70 1.18
N ASP A 18 -25.50 9.44 0.20
CA ASP A 18 -24.13 9.33 -0.26
C ASP A 18 -23.17 9.35 0.95
N TYR A 19 -22.69 8.17 1.35
CA TYR A 19 -21.54 8.07 2.23
C TYR A 19 -20.31 8.41 1.39
N LYS A 20 -20.01 9.71 1.25
CA LYS A 20 -18.64 10.16 0.98
C LYS A 20 -17.81 9.82 2.21
N PRO A 21 -16.76 8.99 2.11
CA PRO A 21 -15.78 8.94 3.18
C PRO A 21 -15.23 10.36 3.34
N SER A 22 -15.43 10.91 4.53
CA SER A 22 -14.80 12.15 4.95
C SER A 22 -13.30 12.00 4.76
N ALA A 23 -12.73 12.78 3.85
CA ALA A 23 -11.30 12.94 3.73
C ALA A 23 -10.77 13.32 5.12
N VAL A 24 -10.04 12.42 5.76
CA VAL A 24 -9.22 12.76 6.91
C VAL A 24 -8.19 13.75 6.37
N SER A 25 -8.40 15.03 6.69
CA SER A 25 -7.46 16.11 6.41
C SER A 25 -6.23 15.90 7.28
N ASN A 26 -5.34 15.00 6.88
CA ASN A 26 -3.96 15.05 7.35
C ASN A 26 -3.36 16.30 6.70
N ALA A 27 -3.14 17.34 7.52
CA ALA A 27 -2.42 18.52 7.09
C ALA A 27 -0.97 18.11 6.75
N ALA A 28 -0.75 17.72 5.50
CA ALA A 28 0.58 17.56 4.95
C ALA A 28 1.22 18.94 4.91
N LEU A 29 2.25 19.16 5.72
CA LEU A 29 3.09 20.34 5.57
C LEU A 29 3.87 20.17 4.26
N VAL A 30 3.39 20.79 3.18
CA VAL A 30 4.08 20.82 1.90
C VAL A 30 5.20 21.85 1.98
N ILE A 31 6.45 21.38 2.05
CA ILE A 31 7.63 22.25 1.93
C ILE A 31 7.97 22.34 0.44
N SER A 32 7.56 23.42 -0.23
CA SER A 32 8.01 23.75 -1.60
C SER A 32 9.32 24.51 -1.53
N ILE A 33 10.34 24.05 -2.25
CA ILE A 33 11.66 24.70 -2.28
C ILE A 33 11.84 25.34 -3.66
N HIS A 34 12.11 26.64 -3.71
CA HIS A 34 12.67 27.33 -4.88
C HIS A 34 14.15 27.57 -4.58
N ILE A 35 15.05 26.91 -5.31
CA ILE A 35 16.50 27.05 -5.13
C ILE A 35 16.98 28.10 -6.16
N GLY A 36 17.64 29.16 -5.69
CA GLY A 36 18.02 30.32 -6.49
C GLY A 36 19.52 30.36 -6.80
N GLN A 37 19.82 30.51 -8.09
CA GLN A 37 21.11 30.36 -8.79
C GLN A 37 22.39 30.77 -8.05
N ASP A 38 23.09 29.81 -7.46
CA ASP A 38 24.52 29.88 -7.10
C ASP A 38 25.30 28.64 -7.58
N VAL A 39 26.64 28.66 -7.57
CA VAL A 39 27.48 27.59 -8.18
C VAL A 39 27.31 26.22 -7.50
N ASP A 40 26.95 26.21 -6.21
CA ASP A 40 26.55 24.99 -5.49
C ASP A 40 25.24 24.40 -6.05
N ASP A 41 24.31 25.23 -6.59
CA ASP A 41 23.03 24.79 -7.17
C ASP A 41 23.15 23.93 -8.41
N ILE A 42 24.26 24.04 -9.14
CA ILE A 42 24.49 23.23 -10.33
C ILE A 42 24.68 21.75 -9.93
N LEU A 43 25.34 21.49 -8.80
CA LEU A 43 25.40 20.14 -8.21
C LEU A 43 24.02 19.74 -7.66
N TRP A 44 23.29 20.65 -7.02
CA TRP A 44 21.97 20.36 -6.43
C TRP A 44 20.88 20.02 -7.46
N ASN A 45 20.83 20.72 -8.59
CA ASN A 45 19.89 20.49 -9.70
C ASN A 45 20.15 19.16 -10.45
N SER A 46 21.35 18.58 -10.30
CA SER A 46 21.70 17.28 -10.91
C SER A 46 21.25 16.07 -10.06
N ILE A 47 20.92 16.28 -8.78
CA ILE A 47 20.62 15.22 -7.81
C ILE A 47 19.11 15.11 -7.57
N LEU A 48 18.35 16.20 -7.69
CA LEU A 48 16.93 16.25 -7.35
C LEU A 48 16.10 16.62 -8.60
N PRO A 49 15.06 15.85 -8.98
CA PRO A 49 14.14 16.28 -10.03
C PRO A 49 13.39 17.55 -9.61
N ASP A 50 12.89 18.30 -10.61
CA ASP A 50 12.42 19.70 -10.56
C ASP A 50 11.36 20.07 -9.49
N GLU A 51 10.93 19.17 -8.60
CA GLU A 51 10.25 19.50 -7.34
C GLU A 51 10.20 18.23 -6.45
N ILE A 52 11.06 18.11 -5.43
CA ILE A 52 10.88 17.05 -4.42
C ILE A 52 9.87 17.51 -3.37
N LYS A 53 8.69 16.89 -3.39
CA LYS A 53 7.70 17.05 -2.33
C LYS A 53 7.96 16.03 -1.24
N LEU A 54 8.37 16.54 -0.08
CA LEU A 54 8.55 15.74 1.13
C LEU A 54 7.25 15.73 1.93
N THR A 55 6.82 14.53 2.31
CA THR A 55 5.70 14.32 3.22
C THR A 55 6.23 13.88 4.57
N ARG A 56 5.66 14.45 5.63
CA ARG A 56 5.96 14.12 7.03
C ARG A 56 4.79 13.36 7.66
N VAL A 57 5.08 12.23 8.29
CA VAL A 57 4.11 11.44 9.07
C VAL A 57 4.69 11.10 10.45
N THR A 58 3.81 10.92 11.45
CA THR A 58 4.17 10.61 12.84
C THR A 58 3.25 9.51 13.40
N TRP A 59 3.40 9.15 14.68
CA TRP A 59 2.49 8.24 15.40
C TRP A 59 2.38 6.83 14.82
N GLY A 60 3.43 6.36 14.13
CA GLY A 60 3.43 5.01 13.55
C GLY A 60 2.44 4.83 12.39
N GLU A 61 1.92 5.91 11.78
CA GLU A 61 1.08 5.81 10.58
C GLU A 61 1.79 5.07 9.44
N CYS A 62 3.10 5.27 9.35
CA CYS A 62 4.00 4.59 8.45
C CYS A 62 5.21 4.05 9.23
N GLN A 63 5.87 3.09 8.61
CA GLN A 63 7.09 2.41 9.02
C GLN A 63 8.04 2.32 7.82
N ALA A 64 9.32 2.06 8.07
CA ALA A 64 10.32 1.80 7.05
C ALA A 64 11.41 0.85 7.57
N LEU A 65 12.18 0.25 6.68
CA LEU A 65 13.38 -0.52 7.05
C LEU A 65 14.57 0.42 7.24
N GLN A 66 15.31 0.25 8.33
CA GLN A 66 16.56 0.98 8.58
C GLN A 66 17.68 0.49 7.66
N LEU A 67 18.32 1.40 6.92
CA LEU A 67 19.38 1.06 5.96
C LEU A 67 20.79 1.05 6.57
N GLY A 68 20.96 1.71 7.72
CA GLY A 68 22.24 1.79 8.41
C GLY A 68 22.16 2.58 9.70
N SER A 69 23.32 2.78 10.34
CA SER A 69 23.41 3.48 11.63
C SER A 69 22.88 4.91 11.56
N SER A 70 22.34 5.39 12.69
CA SER A 70 21.90 6.77 12.82
C SER A 70 23.08 7.75 12.94
N TRP A 71 22.85 9.02 12.61
CA TRP A 71 23.82 10.11 12.80
C TRP A 71 23.16 11.41 13.22
N LYS A 72 23.97 12.37 13.69
CA LYS A 72 23.52 13.72 14.01
C LYS A 72 23.58 14.62 12.78
N THR A 73 22.58 15.45 12.57
CA THR A 73 22.52 16.40 11.45
C THR A 73 21.74 17.65 11.83
N PRO A 74 22.17 18.84 11.40
CA PRO A 74 21.55 20.10 11.82
C PRO A 74 20.14 20.31 11.28
N SER A 75 19.74 19.56 10.25
CA SER A 75 18.41 19.69 9.65
C SER A 75 17.90 18.40 9.05
N LEU A 76 16.56 18.33 8.92
CA LEU A 76 15.83 17.30 8.19
C LEU A 76 16.27 17.23 6.72
N MET A 77 16.53 18.38 6.08
CA MET A 77 16.93 18.40 4.67
C MET A 77 18.32 17.78 4.47
N THR A 78 19.27 18.15 5.32
CA THR A 78 20.61 17.55 5.33
C THR A 78 20.55 16.05 5.63
N CYS A 79 19.62 15.61 6.50
CA CYS A 79 19.36 14.19 6.72
C CYS A 79 18.91 13.48 5.43
N PHE A 80 17.90 14.04 4.76
CA PHE A 80 17.28 13.43 3.57
C PHE A 80 18.28 13.34 2.41
N ILE A 81 18.99 14.42 2.13
CA ILE A 81 20.03 14.47 1.10
C ILE A 81 21.14 13.47 1.41
N ALA A 82 21.68 13.45 2.64
CA ALA A 82 22.72 12.50 3.01
C ALA A 82 22.28 11.04 2.86
N CYS A 83 21.00 10.75 3.14
CA CYS A 83 20.42 9.43 2.92
C CYS A 83 20.40 9.05 1.43
N LEU A 84 19.93 9.95 0.56
CA LEU A 84 19.94 9.74 -0.90
C LEU A 84 21.36 9.58 -1.45
N THR A 85 22.32 10.38 -0.97
CA THR A 85 23.72 10.29 -1.42
C THR A 85 24.38 8.99 -0.97
N ARG A 86 24.11 8.52 0.25
CA ARG A 86 24.74 7.33 0.82
C ARG A 86 24.12 6.01 0.34
N TYR A 87 22.83 6.02 0.05
CA TYR A 87 22.05 4.86 -0.39
C TYR A 87 21.19 5.24 -1.60
N PRO A 88 21.79 5.49 -2.78
CA PRO A 88 21.08 6.05 -3.95
C PRO A 88 19.91 5.18 -4.43
N SER A 89 20.08 3.86 -4.39
CA SER A 89 19.04 2.92 -4.81
C SER A 89 17.99 2.69 -3.73
N ASP A 90 18.42 2.59 -2.45
CA ASP A 90 17.57 2.07 -1.38
C ASP A 90 16.91 3.15 -0.55
N CYS A 91 17.56 4.30 -0.36
CA CYS A 91 16.98 5.39 0.41
C CYS A 91 15.84 6.06 -0.36
N LYS A 92 14.66 6.03 0.25
CA LYS A 92 13.46 6.73 -0.21
C LYS A 92 12.72 7.43 0.95
N SER A 93 13.16 7.21 2.19
CA SER A 93 12.67 7.92 3.36
C SER A 93 13.75 8.08 4.43
N ILE A 94 13.47 8.86 5.46
CA ILE A 94 14.29 8.99 6.67
C ILE A 94 13.37 8.95 7.88
N VAL A 95 13.91 8.54 9.03
CA VAL A 95 13.36 8.93 10.33
C VAL A 95 14.19 10.07 10.87
N TYR A 96 13.52 11.18 11.22
CA TYR A 96 14.16 12.36 11.78
C TYR A 96 13.55 12.78 13.11
N ASN A 97 14.38 12.83 14.14
CA ASN A 97 14.03 13.33 15.46
C ASN A 97 14.55 14.76 15.61
N LYS A 98 13.64 15.74 15.65
CA LYS A 98 14.01 17.16 15.70
C LYS A 98 14.72 17.54 17.01
N ASP A 99 14.27 16.98 18.13
CA ASP A 99 14.76 17.35 19.46
C ASP A 99 16.21 16.88 19.67
N THR A 100 16.52 15.69 19.20
CA THR A 100 17.86 15.10 19.33
C THR A 100 18.73 15.34 18.09
N SER A 101 18.18 15.94 17.02
CA SER A 101 18.85 16.09 15.72
C SER A 101 19.34 14.75 15.15
N THR A 102 18.63 13.65 15.47
CA THR A 102 18.99 12.29 15.04
C THR A 102 18.35 11.99 13.69
N CYS A 103 19.16 11.46 12.78
CA CYS A 103 18.79 11.05 11.44
C CYS A 103 19.02 9.56 11.29
N ILE A 104 18.04 8.86 10.76
CA ILE A 104 18.11 7.43 10.45
C ILE A 104 17.76 7.25 8.98
N PRO A 105 18.66 6.69 8.15
CA PRO A 105 18.36 6.43 6.75
C PRO A 105 17.39 5.26 6.64
N ALA A 106 16.41 5.38 5.75
CA ALA A 106 15.35 4.40 5.65
C ALA A 106 14.95 4.09 4.20
N SER A 107 14.49 2.85 4.01
CA SER A 107 13.91 2.39 2.75
C SER A 107 12.62 3.14 2.42
N LYS A 108 11.93 2.76 1.35
CA LYS A 108 10.60 3.28 1.05
C LYS A 108 9.62 2.92 2.18
N ALA A 109 8.84 3.90 2.62
CA ALA A 109 7.92 3.72 3.73
C ALA A 109 6.67 2.91 3.32
N PHE A 110 6.06 2.28 4.31
CA PHE A 110 4.88 1.43 4.20
C PHE A 110 4.02 1.56 5.47
N ARG A 111 2.72 1.26 5.43
CA ARG A 111 1.92 1.15 6.67
C ARG A 111 2.30 -0.10 7.45
N PRO A 112 2.16 -0.10 8.79
CA PRO A 112 2.47 -1.26 9.60
C PRO A 112 1.84 -2.56 9.11
N ILE A 113 2.65 -3.62 9.10
CA ILE A 113 2.23 -4.99 8.80
C ILE A 113 2.39 -5.79 10.08
N ALA A 114 1.29 -6.38 10.57
CA ALA A 114 1.24 -6.90 11.93
C ALA A 114 2.28 -8.00 12.24
N LYS A 115 2.63 -8.82 11.24
CA LYS A 115 3.63 -9.89 11.36
C LYS A 115 5.05 -9.45 11.04
N PHE A 116 5.27 -8.16 10.75
CA PHE A 116 6.57 -7.61 10.43
C PHE A 116 7.03 -6.61 11.51
N THR A 117 8.02 -7.00 12.31
CA THR A 117 8.46 -6.22 13.48
C THR A 117 9.79 -5.50 13.30
N SER A 118 10.50 -5.75 12.19
CA SER A 118 11.84 -5.20 11.93
C SER A 118 11.78 -3.84 11.24
N SER A 119 11.08 -2.88 11.82
CA SER A 119 10.79 -1.59 11.18
C SER A 119 10.88 -0.41 12.13
N ILE A 120 11.32 0.74 11.62
CA ILE A 120 11.40 2.03 12.34
C ILE A 120 10.25 2.96 11.95
N PRO A 121 9.83 3.92 12.82
CA PRO A 121 10.36 4.21 14.15
C PRO A 121 9.82 3.30 15.27
N ASP A 122 10.64 3.09 16.31
CA ASP A 122 10.37 2.18 17.45
C ASP A 122 9.43 2.76 18.52
N ASN A 123 8.38 3.50 18.10
CA ASN A 123 7.36 4.13 18.96
C ASN A 123 7.77 5.40 19.75
N ASP A 124 8.87 6.09 19.40
CA ASP A 124 9.07 7.46 19.89
C ASP A 124 8.09 8.39 19.14
N PRO A 125 7.13 9.06 19.82
CA PRO A 125 6.16 9.93 19.15
C PRO A 125 6.79 11.16 18.47
N LYS A 126 8.04 11.47 18.78
CA LYS A 126 8.80 12.59 18.20
C LYS A 126 9.57 12.20 16.94
N ASP A 127 9.70 10.90 16.68
CA ASP A 127 10.25 10.41 15.44
C ASP A 127 9.24 10.60 14.32
N ALA A 128 9.70 11.28 13.26
CA ALA A 128 8.89 11.51 12.08
C ALA A 128 9.51 10.80 10.88
N ILE A 129 8.69 10.02 10.17
CA ILE A 129 9.09 9.53 8.85
C ILE A 129 8.88 10.66 7.85
N ILE A 130 9.93 10.93 7.08
CA ILE A 130 9.91 11.86 5.96
C ILE A 130 10.21 11.07 4.70
N TYR A 131 9.32 11.12 3.71
CA TYR A 131 9.49 10.42 2.45
C TYR A 131 9.16 11.34 1.28
N SER A 132 9.78 11.06 0.14
CA SER A 132 9.38 11.63 -1.14
C SER A 132 8.32 10.75 -1.79
N ARG A 133 7.28 11.35 -2.36
CA ARG A 133 6.31 10.63 -3.19
C ARG A 133 6.81 10.55 -4.62
N SER A 134 6.79 9.36 -5.20
CA SER A 134 6.94 9.14 -6.64
C SER A 134 5.69 8.44 -7.16
N ALA A 135 4.89 9.14 -7.96
CA ALA A 135 3.66 8.62 -8.53
C ALA A 135 3.87 8.25 -10.01
N PRO A 136 3.48 7.03 -10.45
CA PRO A 136 3.47 6.70 -11.86
C PRO A 136 2.40 7.49 -12.62
N GLN A 137 2.57 7.59 -13.93
CA GLN A 137 1.47 8.03 -14.82
C GLN A 137 0.30 7.05 -14.69
N CYS A 138 -0.93 7.57 -14.73
CA CYS A 138 -2.10 6.72 -14.54
C CYS A 138 -3.19 6.93 -15.59
N GLN A 139 -3.66 5.84 -16.18
CA GLN A 139 -4.62 5.81 -17.29
C GLN A 139 -6.07 5.91 -16.78
N THR A 140 -6.45 7.12 -16.33
CA THR A 140 -7.80 7.34 -15.76
C THR A 140 -8.93 7.11 -16.74
N ASN A 141 -8.68 7.30 -18.04
CA ASN A 141 -9.59 6.98 -19.14
C ASN A 141 -9.92 5.48 -19.25
N LEU A 142 -9.07 4.60 -18.71
CA LEU A 142 -9.29 3.14 -18.70
C LEU A 142 -9.91 2.64 -17.38
N GLY A 143 -10.34 3.56 -16.51
CA GLY A 143 -10.94 3.26 -15.21
C GLY A 143 -9.93 3.04 -14.09
N PHE A 144 -8.65 3.32 -14.31
CA PHE A 144 -7.64 3.26 -13.26
C PHE A 144 -7.64 4.55 -12.42
N ALA A 145 -7.23 4.44 -11.16
CA ALA A 145 -6.99 5.56 -10.29
C ALA A 145 -5.64 5.40 -9.58
N LEU A 146 -5.03 6.53 -9.23
CA LEU A 146 -3.78 6.54 -8.48
C LEU A 146 -4.09 6.34 -6.99
N TYR A 147 -3.57 5.26 -6.42
CA TYR A 147 -3.59 5.00 -4.98
C TYR A 147 -2.21 5.24 -4.41
N ASP A 148 -2.12 5.86 -3.23
CA ASP A 148 -0.86 6.13 -2.54
C ASP A 148 -0.98 5.78 -1.06
N VAL A 149 0.06 5.12 -0.53
CA VAL A 149 0.21 4.92 0.90
C VAL A 149 1.68 5.02 1.29
N CYS A 150 2.00 5.89 2.25
CA CYS A 150 3.36 6.09 2.75
C CYS A 150 4.43 6.31 1.65
N GLY A 151 4.05 7.00 0.55
CA GLY A 151 4.95 7.26 -0.58
C GLY A 151 5.03 6.11 -1.61
N THR A 152 4.29 5.03 -1.38
CA THR A 152 4.09 3.96 -2.36
C THR A 152 2.81 4.22 -3.14
N SER A 153 2.98 4.70 -4.37
CA SER A 153 1.92 4.92 -5.33
C SER A 153 1.84 3.79 -6.37
N ALA A 154 0.64 3.42 -6.79
CA ALA A 154 0.39 2.56 -7.94
C ALA A 154 -0.87 3.01 -8.71
N CYS A 155 -0.90 2.76 -10.02
CA CYS A 155 -2.07 3.01 -10.86
C CYS A 155 -2.95 1.76 -10.89
N LEU A 156 -4.06 1.79 -10.15
CA LEU A 156 -4.87 0.60 -9.89
C LEU A 156 -6.27 0.69 -10.48
N TYR A 157 -6.72 -0.42 -11.05
CA TYR A 157 -8.13 -0.66 -11.31
C TYR A 157 -8.66 -1.52 -10.17
N VAL A 158 -9.68 -1.02 -9.50
CA VAL A 158 -10.44 -1.77 -8.50
C VAL A 158 -11.71 -2.26 -9.18
N SER A 159 -11.90 -3.58 -9.22
CA SER A 159 -13.09 -4.20 -9.80
C SER A 159 -14.39 -3.60 -9.23
N ALA A 160 -15.53 -3.81 -9.90
CA ALA A 160 -16.86 -3.47 -9.37
C ALA A 160 -17.59 -4.69 -8.78
N GLY A 161 -17.38 -5.86 -9.38
CA GLY A 161 -17.99 -7.13 -8.98
C GLY A 161 -16.97 -8.13 -8.47
N ARG A 162 -17.46 -9.34 -8.22
CA ARG A 162 -16.63 -10.50 -7.88
C ARG A 162 -16.64 -11.49 -9.03
N VAL A 163 -15.50 -12.10 -9.27
CA VAL A 163 -15.30 -13.11 -10.30
C VAL A 163 -14.37 -14.19 -9.77
N ASN A 164 -14.23 -15.30 -10.49
CA ASN A 164 -13.20 -16.30 -10.18
C ASN A 164 -11.81 -15.79 -10.57
N TYR A 165 -10.75 -16.48 -10.10
CA TYR A 165 -9.39 -16.00 -10.29
C TYR A 165 -9.00 -15.86 -11.77
N GLN A 166 -9.34 -16.84 -12.61
CA GLN A 166 -9.02 -16.78 -14.03
C GLN A 166 -9.72 -15.61 -14.73
N ALA A 167 -11.00 -15.39 -14.44
CA ALA A 167 -11.72 -14.24 -14.97
C ALA A 167 -11.12 -12.90 -14.49
N ALA A 168 -10.59 -12.85 -13.25
CA ALA A 168 -9.87 -11.67 -12.76
C ALA A 168 -8.56 -11.42 -13.54
N VAL A 169 -7.82 -12.50 -13.87
CA VAL A 169 -6.65 -12.43 -14.76
C VAL A 169 -7.06 -11.89 -16.12
N ASP A 170 -8.05 -12.51 -16.76
CA ASP A 170 -8.54 -12.14 -18.10
C ASP A 170 -9.02 -10.67 -18.15
N GLU A 171 -9.71 -10.19 -17.10
CA GLU A 171 -10.17 -8.80 -17.00
C GLU A 171 -9.02 -7.79 -16.86
N CYS A 172 -7.95 -8.14 -16.15
CA CYS A 172 -6.76 -7.30 -16.08
C CYS A 172 -6.02 -7.31 -17.43
N GLU A 173 -5.83 -8.48 -18.05
CA GLU A 173 -5.15 -8.59 -19.35
C GLU A 173 -5.90 -7.83 -20.45
N ALA A 174 -7.24 -7.90 -20.48
CA ALA A 174 -8.08 -7.13 -21.40
C ALA A 174 -7.92 -5.60 -21.24
N ARG A 175 -7.41 -5.14 -20.09
CA ARG A 175 -7.10 -3.74 -19.79
C ARG A 175 -5.62 -3.38 -19.99
N ASN A 176 -4.84 -4.27 -20.58
CA ASN A 176 -3.38 -4.15 -20.68
C ASN A 176 -2.71 -3.95 -19.32
N SER A 177 -3.20 -4.67 -18.31
CA SER A 177 -2.67 -4.70 -16.94
C SER A 177 -2.50 -6.13 -16.46
N THR A 178 -1.96 -6.31 -15.26
CA THR A 178 -1.90 -7.60 -14.58
C THR A 178 -2.71 -7.54 -13.28
N LEU A 179 -3.05 -8.70 -12.71
CA LEU A 179 -3.42 -8.73 -11.29
C LEU A 179 -2.30 -8.10 -10.45
N PHE A 180 -2.68 -7.39 -9.39
CA PHE A 180 -1.75 -6.60 -8.60
C PHE A 180 -0.63 -7.47 -8.02
N VAL A 181 0.62 -7.10 -8.30
CA VAL A 181 1.80 -7.82 -7.84
C VAL A 181 2.32 -7.17 -6.56
N ALA A 182 2.13 -7.83 -5.43
CA ALA A 182 2.52 -7.32 -4.13
C ALA A 182 3.88 -7.86 -3.65
N ASP A 183 4.86 -7.99 -4.54
CA ASP A 183 6.15 -8.70 -4.32
C ASP A 183 7.20 -7.92 -3.50
N SER A 184 6.77 -6.91 -2.76
CA SER A 184 7.57 -6.16 -1.78
C SER A 184 6.72 -5.76 -0.60
N ILE A 185 7.34 -5.48 0.54
CA ILE A 185 6.64 -5.04 1.75
C ILE A 185 5.82 -3.76 1.51
N GLN A 186 6.32 -2.83 0.69
CA GLN A 186 5.61 -1.61 0.32
C GLN A 186 4.38 -1.87 -0.54
N LYS A 187 4.50 -2.72 -1.57
CA LYS A 187 3.35 -3.06 -2.43
C LYS A 187 2.33 -3.91 -1.66
N PHE A 188 2.77 -4.81 -0.78
CA PHE A 188 1.87 -5.55 0.10
C PHE A 188 1.10 -4.63 1.05
N SER A 189 1.76 -3.64 1.65
CA SER A 189 1.10 -2.63 2.47
C SER A 189 0.05 -1.82 1.68
N LEU A 190 0.35 -1.45 0.42
CA LEU A 190 -0.60 -0.79 -0.47
C LEU A 190 -1.80 -1.70 -0.80
N PHE A 191 -1.55 -2.95 -1.17
CA PHE A 191 -2.61 -3.94 -1.41
C PHE A 191 -3.50 -4.10 -0.18
N TRP A 192 -2.90 -4.23 1.00
CA TRP A 192 -3.64 -4.42 2.24
C TRP A 192 -4.53 -3.21 2.55
N PHE A 193 -4.01 -2.00 2.38
CA PHE A 193 -4.78 -0.77 2.51
C PHE A 193 -5.96 -0.71 1.54
N VAL A 194 -5.73 -0.96 0.24
CA VAL A 194 -6.79 -0.88 -0.77
C VAL A 194 -7.84 -1.97 -0.56
N SER A 195 -7.42 -3.21 -0.34
CA SER A 195 -8.34 -4.33 -0.11
C SER A 195 -9.19 -4.15 1.15
N ARG A 196 -8.63 -3.59 2.22
CA ARG A 196 -9.35 -3.38 3.49
C ARG A 196 -10.18 -2.12 3.52
N GLU A 197 -9.59 -0.96 3.23
CA GLU A 197 -10.20 0.34 3.49
C GLU A 197 -11.02 0.86 2.30
N VAL A 198 -10.69 0.43 1.07
CA VAL A 198 -11.38 0.87 -0.15
C VAL A 198 -12.40 -0.17 -0.60
N ILE A 199 -11.99 -1.44 -0.65
CA ILE A 199 -12.84 -2.53 -1.15
C ILE A 199 -13.67 -3.15 -0.01
N ASN A 200 -13.04 -3.39 1.14
CA ASN A 200 -13.62 -4.03 2.33
C ASN A 200 -14.37 -5.35 2.02
N ASP A 201 -13.73 -6.20 1.22
CA ASP A 201 -14.28 -7.46 0.74
C ASP A 201 -13.15 -8.45 0.46
N ASN A 202 -13.50 -9.71 0.17
CA ASN A 202 -12.51 -10.66 -0.31
C ASN A 202 -11.90 -10.16 -1.62
N THR A 203 -10.57 -10.15 -1.69
CA THR A 203 -9.85 -9.50 -2.77
C THR A 203 -8.67 -10.35 -3.24
N PHE A 204 -8.71 -10.81 -4.49
CA PHE A 204 -7.59 -11.45 -5.16
C PHE A 204 -6.46 -10.47 -5.46
N LEU A 205 -5.25 -11.01 -5.44
CA LEU A 205 -4.03 -10.41 -5.96
C LEU A 205 -3.31 -11.42 -6.85
N GLY A 206 -2.29 -10.96 -7.58
CA GLY A 206 -1.57 -11.78 -8.56
C GLY A 206 -0.60 -12.78 -7.93
N LEU A 207 -1.02 -13.56 -6.94
CA LEU A 207 -0.23 -14.63 -6.30
C LEU A 207 -0.97 -15.96 -6.40
N SER A 208 -0.34 -16.96 -7.01
CA SER A 208 -0.88 -18.32 -7.15
C SER A 208 0.23 -19.35 -7.21
N ASP A 209 -0.04 -20.59 -6.82
CA ASP A 209 0.85 -21.74 -7.00
C ASP A 209 0.28 -22.79 -7.96
N SER A 210 -0.70 -22.38 -8.77
CA SER A 210 -1.37 -23.19 -9.81
C SER A 210 -0.45 -23.94 -10.78
N GLN A 211 0.80 -23.51 -10.95
CA GLN A 211 1.79 -24.21 -11.78
C GLN A 211 2.52 -25.33 -11.02
N THR A 212 2.70 -25.18 -9.71
CA THR A 212 3.44 -26.13 -8.86
C THR A 212 2.97 -25.93 -7.42
N GLU A 213 2.13 -26.83 -6.94
CA GLU A 213 1.59 -26.84 -5.57
C GLU A 213 2.69 -26.60 -4.53
N GLY A 214 2.44 -25.67 -3.60
CA GLY A 214 3.39 -25.25 -2.58
C GLY A 214 4.43 -24.22 -3.04
N ARG A 215 4.38 -23.78 -4.31
CA ARG A 215 5.33 -22.82 -4.88
C ARG A 215 4.62 -21.62 -5.50
N PHE A 216 4.26 -20.67 -4.65
CA PHE A 216 3.61 -19.43 -5.07
C PHE A 216 4.48 -18.55 -5.97
N VAL A 217 3.87 -18.06 -7.04
CA VAL A 217 4.44 -17.21 -8.08
C VAL A 217 3.58 -15.96 -8.24
N TRP A 218 4.22 -14.80 -8.29
CA TRP A 218 3.59 -13.54 -8.60
C TRP A 218 3.26 -13.43 -10.10
N ALA A 219 2.28 -12.62 -10.48
CA ALA A 219 1.87 -12.45 -11.88
C ALA A 219 2.99 -11.87 -12.79
N ASN A 220 4.06 -11.31 -12.22
CA ASN A 220 5.27 -10.91 -12.96
C ASN A 220 6.29 -12.05 -13.15
N GLY A 221 5.98 -13.28 -12.70
CA GLY A 221 6.85 -14.45 -12.77
C GLY A 221 7.83 -14.61 -11.61
N ASN A 222 7.93 -13.64 -10.70
CA ASN A 222 8.80 -13.76 -9.53
C ASN A 222 8.23 -14.76 -8.53
N TYR A 223 9.09 -15.61 -7.96
CA TYR A 223 8.69 -16.47 -6.85
C TYR A 223 8.44 -15.65 -5.57
N LEU A 224 7.49 -16.10 -4.76
CA LEU A 224 7.37 -15.63 -3.39
C LEU A 224 8.66 -15.96 -2.62
N ASN A 225 9.38 -14.92 -2.20
CA ASN A 225 10.64 -15.11 -1.48
C ASN A 225 10.39 -15.47 0.00
N SER A 226 11.39 -16.10 0.65
CA SER A 226 11.26 -16.62 2.01
C SER A 226 11.05 -15.54 3.08
N GLU A 227 11.60 -14.34 2.90
CA GLU A 227 11.39 -13.22 3.82
C GLU A 227 9.92 -12.78 3.79
N GLN A 228 9.39 -12.58 2.57
CA GLN A 228 8.00 -12.20 2.37
C GLN A 228 7.02 -13.26 2.85
N ASN A 229 7.34 -14.54 2.60
CA ASN A 229 6.55 -15.66 3.09
C ASN A 229 6.36 -15.63 4.62
N GLY A 230 7.30 -15.04 5.36
CA GLY A 230 7.22 -14.92 6.82
C GLY A 230 6.16 -13.95 7.36
N TYR A 231 5.62 -13.04 6.55
CA TYR A 231 4.72 -11.99 7.04
C TYR A 231 3.42 -11.77 6.26
N ILE A 232 3.25 -12.35 5.07
CA ILE A 232 2.06 -12.07 4.24
C ILE A 232 0.84 -12.93 4.56
N TRP A 233 1.01 -14.13 5.11
CA TRP A 233 -0.08 -15.08 5.31
C TRP A 233 -0.81 -14.88 6.63
N GLU A 234 -2.09 -15.22 6.68
CA GLU A 234 -2.84 -15.34 7.93
C GLU A 234 -2.29 -16.49 8.78
N THR A 235 -2.58 -16.47 10.07
CA THR A 235 -2.14 -17.50 11.02
C THR A 235 -2.77 -18.84 10.64
N GLY A 236 -1.91 -19.83 10.35
CA GLY A 236 -2.34 -21.12 9.86
C GLY A 236 -2.40 -21.24 8.34
N GLN A 237 -2.11 -20.16 7.61
CA GLN A 237 -2.08 -20.12 6.14
C GLN A 237 -0.64 -20.02 5.60
N PRO A 238 -0.38 -20.46 4.36
CA PRO A 238 -1.29 -21.23 3.53
C PRO A 238 -1.45 -22.66 4.09
N ASP A 239 -2.66 -23.20 4.07
CA ASP A 239 -2.95 -24.54 4.59
C ASP A 239 -2.94 -25.63 3.50
N HIS A 240 -2.77 -25.24 2.24
CA HIS A 240 -2.66 -26.12 1.07
C HIS A 240 -3.85 -27.08 0.98
N GLY A 241 -5.05 -26.56 1.24
CA GLY A 241 -6.29 -27.30 1.05
C GLY A 241 -6.43 -27.84 -0.38
N PRO A 242 -7.27 -28.87 -0.61
CA PRO A 242 -7.45 -29.43 -1.95
C PRO A 242 -7.86 -28.35 -2.95
N ASP A 243 -7.06 -28.17 -3.99
CA ASP A 243 -7.25 -27.18 -5.07
C ASP A 243 -7.14 -25.70 -4.64
N GLU A 244 -6.58 -25.38 -3.46
CA GLU A 244 -6.45 -24.00 -2.97
C GLU A 244 -5.21 -23.27 -3.49
N ASN A 245 -5.25 -22.94 -4.78
CA ASN A 245 -4.05 -22.46 -5.49
C ASN A 245 -3.92 -20.93 -5.64
N CYS A 246 -4.85 -20.15 -5.07
CA CYS A 246 -4.95 -18.71 -5.34
C CYS A 246 -5.03 -17.90 -4.06
N ALA A 247 -4.16 -16.90 -3.90
CA ALA A 247 -4.15 -16.09 -2.69
C ALA A 247 -5.19 -14.96 -2.72
N GLN A 248 -5.76 -14.63 -1.57
CA GLN A 248 -6.64 -13.47 -1.40
C GLN A 248 -6.54 -12.86 0.00
N ALA A 249 -6.92 -11.59 0.13
CA ALA A 249 -7.36 -11.07 1.42
C ALA A 249 -8.80 -11.49 1.68
N LYS A 250 -9.14 -11.90 2.92
CA LYS A 250 -10.45 -12.48 3.27
C LYS A 250 -11.32 -11.57 4.17
N HIS A 251 -11.30 -10.26 3.90
CA HIS A 251 -11.94 -9.24 4.76
C HIS A 251 -13.45 -9.43 4.96
N ARG A 252 -14.17 -10.08 4.03
CA ARG A 252 -15.61 -10.31 4.16
C ARG A 252 -15.96 -11.20 5.35
N TYR A 253 -15.11 -12.19 5.64
CA TYR A 253 -15.35 -13.20 6.66
C TYR A 253 -14.43 -13.02 7.87
N TRP A 254 -13.21 -12.54 7.65
CA TRP A 254 -12.19 -12.37 8.68
C TRP A 254 -11.89 -10.89 8.89
N ARG A 255 -12.75 -10.22 9.66
CA ARG A 255 -12.64 -8.77 9.91
C ARG A 255 -11.31 -8.38 10.55
N ASP A 256 -10.79 -9.26 11.40
CA ASP A 256 -9.53 -9.06 12.12
C ASP A 256 -8.34 -9.77 11.46
N ALA A 257 -8.49 -10.25 10.22
CA ALA A 257 -7.37 -10.83 9.48
C ALA A 257 -6.19 -9.86 9.43
N GLN A 258 -4.99 -10.40 9.40
CA GLN A 258 -3.72 -9.70 9.30
C GLN A 258 -2.86 -10.22 8.15
N GLY A 259 -3.33 -11.24 7.43
CA GLY A 259 -2.68 -11.74 6.23
C GLY A 259 -3.63 -12.37 5.21
N LEU A 260 -3.02 -12.98 4.20
CA LEU A 260 -3.67 -13.65 3.08
C LEU A 260 -4.13 -15.07 3.45
N ASP A 261 -5.05 -15.57 2.63
CA ASP A 261 -5.57 -16.93 2.62
C ASP A 261 -5.30 -17.52 1.23
N ASP A 262 -4.80 -18.74 1.13
CA ASP A 262 -4.91 -19.52 -0.11
C ASP A 262 -6.32 -20.09 -0.20
N VAL A 263 -6.92 -20.00 -1.39
CA VAL A 263 -8.27 -20.48 -1.63
C VAL A 263 -8.36 -21.16 -2.98
N THR A 264 -9.43 -21.95 -3.15
CA THR A 264 -9.77 -22.45 -4.48
C THR A 264 -9.92 -21.29 -5.46
N CYS A 265 -9.22 -21.38 -6.59
CA CYS A 265 -9.25 -20.38 -7.67
C CYS A 265 -10.65 -20.20 -8.28
N ALA A 266 -11.57 -21.14 -8.04
CA ALA A 266 -12.98 -21.05 -8.41
C ALA A 266 -13.79 -20.10 -7.50
N SER A 267 -13.24 -19.69 -6.35
CA SER A 267 -13.85 -18.74 -5.42
C SER A 267 -14.15 -17.41 -6.10
N SER A 268 -15.26 -16.76 -5.72
CA SER A 268 -15.64 -15.47 -6.26
C SER A 268 -15.20 -14.34 -5.32
N SER A 269 -14.26 -13.51 -5.77
CA SER A 269 -13.71 -12.38 -5.01
C SER A 269 -13.59 -11.13 -5.87
N ARG A 270 -13.53 -9.97 -5.22
CA ARG A 270 -13.08 -8.74 -5.88
C ARG A 270 -11.62 -8.94 -6.28
N PHE A 271 -11.08 -8.07 -7.10
CA PHE A 271 -9.67 -8.09 -7.51
C PHE A 271 -9.17 -6.68 -7.81
N ILE A 272 -7.84 -6.55 -7.83
CA ILE A 272 -7.12 -5.31 -8.15
C ILE A 272 -6.20 -5.61 -9.34
N CYS A 273 -6.25 -4.75 -10.37
CA CYS A 273 -5.27 -4.74 -11.44
C CYS A 273 -4.29 -3.59 -11.28
N GLU A 274 -3.06 -3.76 -11.78
CA GLU A 274 -2.02 -2.72 -11.81
C GLU A 274 -1.63 -2.39 -13.25
N TYR A 275 -1.70 -1.11 -13.61
CA TYR A 275 -1.26 -0.64 -14.92
C TYR A 275 0.24 -0.31 -14.90
N GLY A 276 1.01 -0.91 -15.81
CA GLY A 276 2.44 -0.66 -15.98
C GLY A 276 3.27 -1.16 -14.79
N PRO A 277 3.79 -2.40 -14.84
CA PRO A 277 4.77 -2.89 -13.88
C PRO A 277 6.14 -2.21 -14.04
#